data_AF-A0A1M4WB02-F1
#
_entry.id   AF-A0A1M4WB02-F1
#
_cell.length_a   1.000
_cell.length_b   1.000
_cell.length_c   1.000
_cell.angle_alpha   90.00
_cell.angle_beta   90.00
_cell.angle_gamma   90.00
#
_symmetry.space_group_name_H-M   'P 1'
#
loop_
_entity.id
_entity.type
_entity.pdbx_description
1 polymer ?
#
loop_
_entity_poly.entity_id
_entity_poly.type
_entity_poly.pdbx_seq_one_letter_code
_entity_poly.pdbx_strand_id
1 'polypeptide(L)' 'MKIANRKIVEFIRDKWIVPMNNNSQFANENNIDEKTGRRIWEDENYQNSLITIMRICEAQNIKLSKFFEMAGL' A
#
# COMPACT_ATOMS: atom_id res chain seq x y z
N MET A 1 -4.11 -15.98 7.49
CA MET A 1 -4.51 -14.55 7.55
C MET A 1 -3.33 -13.59 7.72
N LYS A 2 -2.49 -13.68 8.77
CA LYS A 2 -1.36 -12.73 8.97
C LYS A 2 -0.39 -12.65 7.77
N ILE A 3 -0.10 -13.79 7.12
CA ILE A 3 0.79 -13.85 5.96
C ILE A 3 0.24 -13.06 4.76
N ALA A 4 -1.06 -13.14 4.48
CA ALA A 4 -1.68 -12.41 3.36
C ALA A 4 -1.67 -10.90 3.60
N ASN A 5 -2.01 -10.45 4.81
CA ASN A 5 -1.95 -9.04 5.17
C ASN A 5 -0.52 -8.49 5.03
N ARG A 6 0.48 -9.28 5.42
CA ARG A 6 1.88 -8.87 5.27
C ARG A 6 2.29 -8.74 3.80
N LYS A 7 1.96 -9.73 2.97
CA LYS A 7 2.21 -9.69 1.51
C LYS A 7 1.61 -8.44 0.86
N ILE A 8 0.40 -8.04 1.27
CA ILE A 8 -0.26 -6.83 0.77
C ILE A 8 0.55 -5.58 1.10
N VAL A 9 0.97 -5.42 2.36
CA VAL A 9 1.76 -4.26 2.83
C VAL A 9 3.10 -4.20 2.09
N GLU A 10 3.80 -5.33 2.00
CA GLU A 10 5.10 -5.41 1.32
C GLU A 10 4.99 -5.15 -0.17
N PHE A 11 3.95 -5.67 -0.83
CA PHE A 11 3.69 -5.39 -2.23
C PHE A 11 3.49 -3.89 -2.47
N ILE A 12 2.66 -3.21 -1.65
CA ILE A 12 2.46 -1.75 -1.76
C ILE A 12 3.80 -1.01 -1.58
N ARG A 13 4.56 -1.39 -0.55
CA ARG A 13 5.86 -0.80 -0.23
C ARG A 13 6.81 -0.91 -1.42
N ASP A 14 7.02 -2.12 -1.91
CA ASP A 14 8.04 -2.43 -2.91
C ASP A 14 7.63 -1.93 -4.29
N LYS A 15 6.33 -1.92 -4.60
CA LYS A 15 5.82 -1.49 -5.90
C LYS A 15 5.75 0.03 -6.07
N TRP A 16 5.41 0.76 -5.01
CA TRP A 16 5.08 2.19 -5.14
C TRP A 16 5.83 3.11 -4.18
N ILE A 17 6.01 2.73 -2.92
CA ILE A 17 6.67 3.63 -1.94
C ILE A 17 8.17 3.68 -2.17
N VAL A 18 8.84 2.52 -2.25
CA VAL A 18 10.29 2.43 -2.44
C VAL A 18 10.74 3.11 -3.74
N PRO A 19 10.10 2.89 -4.90
CA PRO A 19 10.47 3.59 -6.13
C PRO A 19 10.26 5.11 -6.08
N MET A 20 9.25 5.57 -5.35
CA MET A 20 8.99 7.00 -5.18
C MET A 20 9.98 7.67 -4.21
N ASN A 21 10.42 6.94 -3.18
CA ASN A 21 11.36 7.40 -2.15
C ASN A 21 10.94 8.74 -1.49
N ASN A 22 9.63 8.97 -1.37
CA ASN A 22 9.05 10.17 -0.77
C ASN A 22 7.68 9.84 -0.15
N ASN A 23 7.64 9.69 1.18
CA ASN A 23 6.42 9.29 1.90
C ASN A 23 5.32 10.36 1.82
N SER A 24 5.67 11.65 1.88
CA SER A 24 4.70 12.74 1.82
C SER A 24 4.05 12.81 0.45
N GLN A 25 4.84 12.67 -0.63
CA GLN A 25 4.31 12.62 -1.98
C GLN A 25 3.41 11.40 -2.18
N PHE A 26 3.86 10.22 -1.75
CA PHE A 26 3.05 8.99 -1.85
C PHE A 26 1.72 9.15 -1.13
N ALA A 27 1.75 9.72 0.08
CA ALA A 27 0.56 9.93 0.87
C ALA A 27 -0.44 10.88 0.21
N ASN A 28 0.06 12.00 -0.34
CA ASN A 28 -0.76 12.98 -1.06
C ASN A 28 -1.38 12.40 -2.32
N GLU A 29 -0.59 11.70 -3.15
CA GLU A 29 -1.07 11.11 -4.41
C GLU A 29 -2.10 10.00 -4.17
N ASN A 30 -2.00 9.27 -3.06
CA ASN A 30 -2.90 8.17 -2.71
C ASN A 30 -4.00 8.56 -1.71
N ASN A 31 -4.13 9.84 -1.36
CA ASN A 31 -5.13 10.36 -0.41
C ASN A 31 -5.14 9.61 0.94
N ILE A 32 -3.96 9.40 1.51
CA ILE A 32 -3.76 8.78 2.84
C ILE A 32 -2.91 9.68 3.72
N ASP A 33 -2.91 9.43 5.03
CA ASP A 33 -2.01 10.14 5.93
C ASP A 33 -0.55 9.75 5.68
N GLU A 34 0.37 10.71 5.77
CA GLU A 34 1.82 10.45 5.69
C GLU A 34 2.28 9.38 6.69
N LYS A 35 1.69 9.41 7.91
CA LYS A 35 1.94 8.39 8.93
C LYS A 35 1.60 6.97 8.45
N THR A 36 0.62 6.82 7.56
CA THR A 36 0.26 5.53 6.96
C THR A 36 1.30 5.10 5.94
N GLY A 37 1.74 5.99 5.03
CA GLY A 37 2.85 5.72 4.12
C GLY A 37 4.12 5.29 4.85
N ARG A 38 4.50 6.02 5.91
CA ARG A 38 5.66 5.68 6.75
C ARG A 38 5.52 4.31 7.42
N ARG A 39 4.35 3.96 7.96
CA ARG A 39 4.12 2.63 8.57
C ARG A 39 4.21 1.50 7.54
N ILE A 40 3.73 1.71 6.32
CA ILE A 40 3.88 0.72 5.24
C ILE A 40 5.36 0.48 4.92
N TRP A 41 6.19 1.51 5.00
CA TRP A 41 7.63 1.41 4.75
C TRP A 41 8.40 0.73 5.89
N GLU A 42 8.18 1.17 7.12
CA GLU A 42 9.07 0.89 8.26
C GLU A 42 8.54 -0.19 9.23
N ASP A 43 7.21 -0.34 9.37
CA ASP A 43 6.62 -1.18 10.40
C ASP A 43 6.34 -2.60 9.88
N GLU A 44 7.12 -3.56 10.37
CA GLU A 44 7.03 -4.98 10.01
C GLU A 44 5.70 -5.64 10.43
N ASN A 45 5.05 -5.09 11.46
CA ASN A 45 3.80 -5.63 12.04
C ASN A 45 2.55 -4.87 11.59
N TYR A 46 2.72 -3.79 10.82
CA TYR A 46 1.62 -2.98 10.35
C TYR A 46 0.68 -3.77 9.42
N GLN A 47 -0.61 -3.44 9.52
CA GLN A 47 -1.64 -3.95 8.63
C GLN A 47 -2.44 -2.78 8.07
N ASN A 48 -2.62 -2.77 6.75
CA ASN A 48 -3.46 -1.79 6.07
C ASN A 48 -4.93 -2.09 6.30
N SER A 49 -5.73 -1.02 6.45
CA SER A 49 -7.18 -1.15 6.33
C SER A 49 -7.56 -1.42 4.87
N LEU A 50 -8.71 -2.05 4.63
CA LEU A 50 -9.22 -2.24 3.27
C LEU A 50 -9.43 -0.90 2.55
N ILE A 51 -9.89 0.14 3.27
CA ILE A 51 -10.09 1.48 2.74
C ILE A 51 -8.78 2.07 2.22
N THR A 52 -7.68 1.89 2.96
CA THR A 52 -6.34 2.33 2.53
C THR A 52 -5.93 1.66 1.22
N ILE A 53 -6.15 0.35 1.11
CA ILE A 53 -5.83 -0.42 -0.10
C ILE A 53 -6.68 0.08 -1.28
N MET A 54 -7.97 0.32 -1.06
CA MET A 54 -8.88 0.86 -2.08
C MET A 54 -8.44 2.23 -2.60
N ARG A 55 -8.09 3.16 -1.70
CA ARG A 55 -7.59 4.49 -2.08
C ARG A 55 -6.32 4.43 -2.91
N ILE A 56 -5.38 3.55 -2.52
CA ILE A 56 -4.17 3.32 -3.31
C ILE A 56 -4.55 2.74 -4.68
N CYS A 57 -5.42 1.74 -4.75
CA CYS A 57 -5.87 1.17 -6.04
C CYS A 57 -6.50 2.23 -6.95
N GLU A 58 -7.35 3.11 -6.40
CA GLU A 58 -7.98 4.21 -7.13
C GLU A 58 -6.94 5.20 -7.67
N ALA A 59 -5.98 5.63 -6.84
CA ALA A 59 -4.90 6.54 -7.24
C ALA A 59 -3.97 5.92 -8.31
N GLN A 60 -3.73 4.62 -8.23
CA GLN A 60 -2.94 3.88 -9.23
C GLN A 60 -3.76 3.48 -10.47
N ASN A 61 -5.04 3.86 -10.53
CA ASN A 61 -5.98 3.51 -11.59
C ASN A 61 -6.05 2.00 -11.88
N ILE A 62 -6.07 1.19 -10.82
CA ILE A 62 -6.22 -0.26 -10.89
C ILE A 62 -7.44 -0.73 -10.12
N LYS A 63 -8.08 -1.81 -10.60
CA LYS A 63 -9.15 -2.46 -9.85
C LYS A 63 -8.58 -3.21 -8.65
N LEU A 64 -9.30 -3.21 -7.52
CA LEU A 64 -8.92 -3.94 -6.32
C LEU A 64 -8.68 -5.44 -6.58
N SER A 65 -9.49 -6.07 -7.44
CA SER A 65 -9.29 -7.47 -7.84
C SER A 65 -7.97 -7.67 -8.59
N LYS A 66 -7.61 -6.73 -9.47
CA LYS A 66 -6.34 -6.78 -10.20
C LYS A 66 -5.15 -6.57 -9.26
N PHE A 67 -5.29 -5.70 -8.28
CA PHE A 67 -4.29 -5.53 -7.23
C PHE A 67 -4.00 -6.84 -6.49
N PHE A 68 -5.04 -7.57 -6.06
CA PHE A 68 -4.82 -8.85 -5.37
C PHE A 68 -4.15 -9.91 -6.26
N GLU A 69 -4.53 -9.98 -7.55
CA GLU A 69 -3.85 -10.84 -8.52
C GLU A 69 -2.35 -10.46 -8.65
N MET A 70 -2.04 -9.17 -8.74
CA MET A 70 -0.66 -8.67 -8.81
C MET A 70 0.14 -8.98 -7.54
N ALA A 71 -0.51 -8.98 -6.37
CA ALA A 71 0.06 -9.36 -5.08
C ALA A 71 0.16 -10.89 -4.86
N GLY A 72 -0.31 -11.71 -5.82
CA GLY A 72 -0.30 -13.17 -5.75
C GLY A 72 -1.29 -13.75 -4.75
N LEU A 73 -2.50 -13.16 -4.68
CA LEU A 73 -3.61 -13.55 -3.82
C LEU A 73 -4.87 -13.92 -4.61
#